data_AF-A0AAU6SEF5-F1
#
_entry.id   AF-A0AAU6SEF5-F1
#
_cell.length_a   1.000
_cell.length_b   1.000
_cell.length_c   1.000
_cell.angle_alpha   90.00
_cell.angle_beta   90.00
_cell.angle_gamma   90.00
#
_symmetry.space_group_name_H-M   'P 1'
#
loop_
_entity.id
_entity.type
_entity.pdbx_description
1 polymer ?
#
loop_
_entity_poly.entity_id
_entity_poly.type
_entity_poly.pdbx_seq_one_letter_code
_entity_poly.pdbx_strand_id
1 'polypeptide(L)'
;MTTPEWNDPAAYEWGTEPTHASLMPYETLDEAMRADRRDSPYRLSLDGEWKFHWSSNPASRLLDFAGEDVDGGGPSRPAAVGDRGPVTSDRCRQRDVRSRGRRPILR
;
A
#
# COMPACT_ATOMS: atom_id res chain seq x y z
N MET A 1 24.21 14.66 16.88
CA MET A 1 23.18 14.73 15.82
C MET A 1 22.97 13.32 15.33
N THR A 2 21.76 12.78 15.49
CA THR A 2 21.43 11.41 15.08
C THR A 2 21.07 11.42 13.60
N THR A 3 21.73 10.57 12.80
CA THR A 3 21.36 10.34 11.40
C THR A 3 19.98 9.68 11.37
N PRO A 4 19.02 10.17 10.56
CA PRO A 4 17.73 9.51 10.45
C PRO A 4 17.88 8.15 9.78
N GLU A 5 17.01 7.22 10.13
CA GLU A 5 17.06 5.81 9.72
C GLU A 5 17.05 5.61 8.20
N TRP A 6 16.35 6.46 7.46
CA TRP A 6 16.32 6.41 5.99
C TRP A 6 17.65 6.79 5.32
N ASN A 7 18.62 7.32 6.06
CA ASN A 7 19.96 7.65 5.57
C ASN A 7 21.05 6.75 6.20
N ASP A 8 20.66 5.71 6.95
CA ASP A 8 21.57 4.71 7.53
C ASP A 8 21.46 3.39 6.74
N PRO A 9 22.49 2.99 5.98
CA PRO A 9 22.46 1.75 5.20
C PRO A 9 22.44 0.47 6.06
N ALA A 10 22.79 0.56 7.35
CA ALA A 10 22.70 -0.58 8.26
C ALA A 10 21.26 -0.80 8.77
N ALA A 11 20.40 0.23 8.71
CA ALA A 11 19.02 0.18 9.19
C ALA A 11 18.04 -0.13 8.03
N TYR A 12 17.85 -1.41 7.73
CA TYR A 12 16.99 -1.86 6.62
C TYR A 12 15.62 -2.42 7.06
N GLU A 13 15.45 -2.76 8.34
CA GLU A 13 14.19 -3.26 8.89
C GLU A 13 14.01 -2.82 10.35
N TRP A 14 12.76 -2.59 10.74
CA TRP A 14 12.38 -2.36 12.14
C TRP A 14 10.99 -2.94 12.39
N GLY A 15 10.83 -3.76 13.43
CA GLY A 15 9.53 -4.33 13.80
C GLY A 15 8.87 -5.21 12.73
N THR A 16 9.62 -5.70 11.75
CA THR A 16 9.11 -6.59 10.69
C THR A 16 9.15 -8.04 11.16
N GLU A 17 8.15 -8.83 10.77
CA GLU A 17 8.13 -10.27 11.07
C GLU A 17 9.17 -11.05 10.25
N PRO A 18 9.69 -12.18 10.77
CA PRO A 18 10.60 -13.04 10.01
C PRO A 18 9.99 -13.52 8.69
N THR A 19 10.85 -13.68 7.68
CA THR A 19 10.41 -14.16 6.36
C THR A 19 9.81 -15.55 6.47
N HIS A 20 8.61 -15.72 5.93
CA HIS A 20 7.86 -16.97 5.95
C HIS A 20 7.09 -17.18 4.63
N ALA A 21 6.67 -18.42 4.36
CA ALA A 21 5.77 -18.72 3.26
C ALA A 21 4.39 -18.09 3.51
N SER A 22 3.59 -17.78 2.48
CA SER A 22 2.27 -17.18 2.71
C SER A 22 1.35 -18.10 3.53
N LEU A 23 0.94 -17.66 4.72
CA LEU A 23 -0.01 -18.34 5.59
C LEU A 23 -1.35 -17.60 5.53
N MET A 24 -2.43 -18.28 5.15
CA MET A 24 -3.79 -17.73 5.20
C MET A 24 -4.70 -18.70 5.96
N PRO A 25 -5.28 -18.31 7.10
CA PRO A 25 -6.27 -19.14 7.78
C PRO A 25 -7.56 -19.18 6.98
N TYR A 26 -8.23 -20.33 7.00
CA TYR A 26 -9.57 -20.55 6.44
C TYR A 26 -10.44 -21.16 7.53
N GLU A 27 -11.75 -20.95 7.47
CA GLU A 27 -12.66 -21.48 8.48
C GLU A 27 -12.93 -22.97 8.25
N THR A 28 -13.00 -23.39 6.98
CA THR A 28 -13.34 -24.77 6.60
C THR A 28 -12.28 -25.43 5.70
N LEU A 29 -12.25 -26.77 5.70
CA LEU A 29 -11.36 -27.54 4.82
C LEU A 29 -11.67 -27.30 3.33
N ASP A 30 -12.95 -27.17 2.98
CA ASP A 30 -13.41 -26.95 1.61
C ASP A 30 -12.95 -25.59 1.05
N GLU A 31 -12.86 -24.57 1.90
CA GLU A 31 -12.25 -23.28 1.56
C GLU A 31 -10.74 -23.42 1.37
N ALA A 32 -10.07 -24.13 2.29
CA ALA A 32 -8.63 -24.37 2.21
C ALA A 32 -8.24 -25.13 0.91
N MET A 33 -9.09 -26.05 0.45
CA MET A 33 -8.89 -26.77 -0.83
C MET A 33 -9.12 -25.88 -2.06
N ARG A 34 -10.06 -24.93 -2.00
CA ARG A 34 -10.24 -23.93 -3.07
C ARG A 34 -9.07 -22.94 -3.13
N ALA A 35 -8.46 -22.65 -1.98
CA ALA A 35 -7.29 -21.81 -1.82
C ALA A 35 -7.43 -20.36 -2.37
N ASP A 36 -8.67 -19.83 -2.42
CA ASP A 36 -8.90 -18.42 -2.70
C ASP A 36 -8.79 -17.60 -1.40
N ARG A 37 -7.66 -16.92 -1.23
CA ARG A 37 -7.35 -16.12 -0.03
C ARG A 37 -8.28 -14.93 0.16
N ARG A 38 -8.98 -14.50 -0.88
CA ARG A 38 -9.86 -13.32 -0.84
C ARG A 38 -11.18 -13.60 -0.13
N ASP A 39 -11.58 -14.87 -0.13
CA ASP A 39 -12.86 -15.31 0.42
C ASP A 39 -12.76 -15.72 1.90
N SER A 40 -11.55 -15.77 2.46
CA SER A 40 -11.36 -16.13 3.86
C SER A 40 -11.99 -15.07 4.78
N PRO A 41 -12.78 -15.48 5.80
CA PRO A 41 -13.44 -14.56 6.72
C PRO A 41 -12.46 -13.79 7.61
N TYR A 42 -11.21 -14.23 7.70
CA TYR A 42 -10.16 -13.59 8.47
C TYR A 42 -9.37 -12.54 7.68
N ARG A 43 -9.77 -12.25 6.44
CA ARG A 43 -9.18 -11.21 5.61
C ARG A 43 -10.07 -9.97 5.59
N LEU A 44 -9.46 -8.82 5.88
CA LEU A 44 -10.04 -7.51 5.59
C LEU A 44 -9.23 -6.83 4.48
N SER A 45 -9.90 -6.37 3.42
CA SER A 45 -9.24 -5.51 2.43
C SER A 45 -9.15 -4.09 2.94
N LEU A 46 -7.99 -3.46 2.75
CA LEU A 46 -7.79 -2.03 3.02
C LEU A 46 -7.72 -1.21 1.72
N ASP A 47 -8.10 -1.82 0.60
CA ASP A 47 -8.23 -1.11 -0.68
C ASP A 47 -9.39 -0.12 -0.60
N GLY A 48 -9.16 1.13 -0.99
CA GLY A 48 -10.16 2.19 -0.92
C GLY A 48 -9.56 3.58 -1.05
N GLU A 49 -10.36 4.58 -0.70
CA GLU A 49 -9.92 5.97 -0.65
C GLU A 49 -9.17 6.23 0.66
N TRP A 50 -7.92 6.67 0.53
CA TRP A 50 -7.06 7.03 1.67
C TRP A 50 -6.84 8.53 1.71
N LYS A 51 -6.88 9.11 2.92
CA LYS A 51 -6.50 10.52 3.11
C LYS A 51 -4.99 10.65 2.91
N PHE A 52 -4.59 11.51 1.98
CA PHE A 52 -3.18 11.74 1.63
C PHE A 52 -2.84 13.23 1.68
N HIS A 53 -1.68 13.57 2.25
CA HIS A 53 -1.16 14.93 2.30
C HIS A 53 0.27 14.97 1.73
N TRP A 54 0.48 15.79 0.70
CA TRP A 54 1.79 15.97 0.08
C TRP A 54 2.58 17.11 0.72
N SER A 55 3.89 16.91 0.90
CA SER A 55 4.83 17.92 1.40
C SER A 55 6.07 17.95 0.50
N SER A 56 6.65 19.13 0.29
CA SER A 56 7.80 19.31 -0.61
C SER A 56 9.11 18.79 -0.04
N ASN A 57 9.25 18.73 1.27
CA ASN A 57 10.38 18.13 1.97
C ASN A 57 9.95 17.45 3.29
N PRO A 58 10.77 16.55 3.85
CA PRO A 58 10.43 15.84 5.09
C PRO A 58 10.25 16.75 6.31
N ALA A 59 10.90 17.91 6.34
CA ALA A 59 10.78 18.86 7.46
C ALA A 59 9.47 19.64 7.43
N SER A 60 8.84 19.77 6.26
CA SER A 60 7.55 20.44 6.07
C SER A 60 6.35 19.47 6.12
N ARG A 61 6.54 18.27 6.69
CA ARG A 61 5.44 17.32 6.93
C ARG A 61 4.60 17.76 8.13
N LEU A 62 3.33 17.38 8.14
CA LEU A 62 2.49 17.56 9.33
C LEU A 62 3.00 16.62 10.44
N LEU A 63 3.54 17.17 11.52
CA LEU A 63 4.19 16.39 12.58
C LEU A 63 3.21 15.44 13.29
N ASP A 64 1.99 15.90 13.52
CA ASP A 64 0.96 15.18 14.29
C ASP A 64 0.02 14.35 13.42
N PHE A 65 0.34 14.11 12.13
CA PHE A 65 -0.52 13.38 11.19
C PHE A 65 -0.97 11.99 11.69
N ALA A 66 -0.20 11.35 12.56
CA ALA A 66 -0.52 10.04 13.13
C ALA A 66 -1.50 10.10 14.32
N GLY A 67 -1.86 11.30 14.80
CA GLY A 67 -2.81 11.48 15.89
C GLY A 67 -4.25 11.15 15.47
N GLU A 68 -5.04 10.67 16.42
CA GLU A 68 -6.43 10.24 16.20
C GLU A 68 -7.38 11.41 15.85
N ASP A 69 -7.03 12.61 16.29
CA ASP A 69 -7.83 13.84 16.10
C ASP A 69 -7.45 14.64 14.85
N VAL A 70 -6.51 14.16 14.03
CA VAL A 70 -6.12 14.88 12.81
C VAL A 70 -7.16 14.67 11.73
N ASP A 71 -7.94 15.72 11.49
CA ASP A 71 -8.70 15.85 10.25
C ASP A 71 -7.72 15.92 9.08
N GLY A 72 -7.53 14.79 8.38
CA GLY A 72 -6.75 14.73 7.12
C GLY A 72 -7.36 15.53 5.96
N GLY A 73 -8.29 16.46 6.24
CA GLY A 73 -8.88 17.43 5.33
C GLY A 73 -7.95 18.60 5.05
N GLY A 74 -6.74 18.33 4.57
CA GLY A 74 -5.98 19.34 3.86
C GLY A 74 -6.65 19.63 2.51
N PRO A 75 -6.62 20.87 1.98
CA PRO A 75 -7.24 21.16 0.70
C PRO A 75 -6.61 20.27 -0.38
N SER A 76 -7.46 19.63 -1.18
CA SER A 76 -7.09 18.79 -2.34
C SER A 76 -6.45 19.59 -3.49
N ARG A 77 -5.85 20.75 -3.20
CA ARG A 77 -5.22 21.67 -4.14
C ARG A 77 -3.96 22.26 -3.49
N PRO A 78 -2.74 22.01 -4.02
CA PRO A 78 -1.68 22.99 -3.81
C PRO A 78 -2.08 24.29 -4.53
N ALA A 79 -1.97 25.42 -3.83
CA ALA A 79 -1.93 26.71 -4.48
C ALA A 79 -0.76 26.68 -5.49
N ALA A 80 -1.09 27.00 -6.73
CA ALA A 80 -0.23 26.86 -7.90
C ALA A 80 1.19 27.41 -7.71
N VAL A 81 2.19 26.58 -7.99
CA VAL A 81 3.37 27.01 -8.75
C VAL A 81 3.66 25.92 -9.80
N GLY A 82 3.58 26.32 -11.07
CA GLY A 82 4.19 25.59 -12.19
C GLY A 82 3.48 24.33 -12.68
N ASP A 83 2.46 24.54 -13.51
CA ASP A 83 2.06 23.73 -14.67
C ASP A 83 2.36 22.22 -14.65
N ARG A 84 1.39 21.43 -14.17
CA ARG A 84 1.10 20.09 -14.70
C ARG A 84 -0.42 19.91 -14.72
N GLY A 85 -0.94 19.46 -15.86
CA GLY A 85 -2.37 19.35 -16.18
C GLY A 85 -3.19 18.49 -15.19
N PRO A 86 -4.51 18.38 -15.41
CA PRO A 86 -5.43 17.83 -14.42
C PRO A 86 -5.09 16.38 -14.11
N VAL A 87 -4.53 16.13 -12.92
CA VAL A 87 -4.39 14.78 -12.37
C VAL A 87 -5.75 14.43 -11.78
N THR A 88 -6.67 13.97 -12.64
CA THR A 88 -7.80 13.16 -12.21
C THR A 88 -7.23 11.94 -11.49
N SER A 89 -7.70 11.72 -10.26
CA SER A 89 -7.60 10.47 -9.48
C SER A 89 -6.82 9.37 -10.20
N ASP A 90 -5.51 9.30 -9.94
CA ASP A 90 -4.75 8.13 -10.35
C ASP A 90 -5.22 6.98 -9.46
N ARG A 91 -6.28 6.29 -9.93
CA ARG A 91 -6.55 4.90 -9.55
C ARG A 91 -5.22 4.19 -9.67
N CYS A 92 -4.69 3.70 -8.56
CA CYS A 92 -3.65 2.69 -8.61
C CYS A 92 -4.27 1.47 -9.30
N ARG A 93 -4.19 1.43 -10.63
CA ARG A 93 -4.52 0.24 -11.43
C ARG A 93 -3.45 -0.77 -11.07
N GLN A 94 -3.78 -1.69 -10.17
CA GLN A 94 -3.13 -2.99 -10.14
C GLN A 94 -3.23 -3.52 -11.58
N ARG A 95 -2.13 -3.52 -12.34
CA ARG A 95 -2.10 -4.24 -13.61
C ARG A 95 -2.30 -5.71 -13.24
N ASP A 96 -3.49 -6.21 -13.52
CA ASP A 96 -3.78 -7.63 -13.48
C ASP A 96 -2.84 -8.33 -14.47
N VAL A 97 -1.82 -9.02 -13.97
CA VAL A 97 -0.94 -9.89 -14.78
C VAL A 97 -1.68 -11.21 -15.05
N ARG A 98 -2.87 -11.12 -15.63
CA ARG A 98 -3.62 -12.28 -16.15
C ARG A 98 -3.94 -12.06 -17.62
N SER A 99 -2.91 -12.11 -18.45
CA SER A 99 -3.04 -12.38 -19.89
C SER A 99 -1.70 -12.79 -20.51
N ARG A 100 -1.10 -13.87 -20.00
CA ARG A 100 -0.23 -14.69 -20.85
C ARG A 100 -0.84 -16.07 -20.93
N GLY A 101 -1.49 -16.33 -22.06
CA GLY A 101 -2.11 -17.60 -22.38
C GLY A 101 -1.15 -18.75 -22.11
N ARG A 102 -1.67 -19.77 -21.41
CA ARG A 102 -1.07 -21.10 -21.37
C ARG A 102 -0.82 -21.54 -22.81
N ARG A 103 0.45 -21.64 -23.19
CA ARG A 103 0.83 -22.41 -24.38
C ARG A 103 0.76 -23.89 -24.00
N PRO A 104 0.05 -24.74 -24.75
CA PRO A 104 0.08 -26.17 -24.51
C PRO A 104 1.49 -26.70 -24.80
N ILE A 105 2.03 -27.48 -23.89
CA ILE A 105 3.25 -28.25 -24.09
C ILE A 105 2.86 -29.42 -25.00
N LEU A 106 3.36 -29.43 -26.23
CA LEU A 106 3.24 -30.59 -27.11
C LEU A 106 4.18 -31.69 -26.58
N ARG A 107 3.64 -32.91 -26.54
CA ARG A 107 4.33 -34.14 -26.11
C ARG A 107 5.31 -34.63 -27.18
#